data_AF-A0A2M9JT94-F1
#
_entry.id   AF-A0A2M9JT94-F1
#
_cell.length_a   1.000
_cell.length_b   1.000
_cell.length_c   1.000
_cell.angle_alpha   90.00
_cell.angle_beta   90.00
_cell.angle_gamma   90.00
#
_symmetry.space_group_name_H-M   'P 1'
#
loop_
_entity.id
_entity.type
_entity.pdbx_description
1 polymer ?
#
loop_
_entity_poly.entity_id
_entity_poly.type
_entity_poly.pdbx_seq_one_letter_code
_entity_poly.pdbx_strand_id
1 'polypeptide(L)'
;MTITYEPAPPTCATATPTITGTNANNVLVGTPGNDVIFALGGNDVVDGRGGNDIVCGGDGNDVLSGGDGNDRIEGGNGTDNLNGNNGNDALLGGPGNDALFGGTGTNTNDGGPGTNACFNPSTGPGCF
;
A
#
# COMPACT_ATOMS: atom_id res chain seq x y z
N MET A 1 32.80 -15.72 -0.17
CA MET A 1 31.57 -15.32 -0.87
C MET A 1 30.51 -15.14 0.20
N THR A 2 30.38 -13.94 0.75
CA THR A 2 29.34 -13.62 1.74
C THR A 2 28.05 -13.44 0.97
N ILE A 3 27.11 -14.37 1.13
CA ILE A 3 25.72 -14.17 0.72
C ILE A 3 25.18 -13.12 1.68
N THR A 4 25.15 -11.85 1.28
CA THR A 4 24.37 -10.84 1.99
C THR A 4 22.92 -11.17 1.75
N TYR A 5 22.29 -11.80 2.75
CA TYR A 5 20.84 -11.94 2.79
C TYR A 5 20.27 -10.54 2.95
N GLU A 6 19.75 -9.97 1.86
CA GLU A 6 18.91 -8.78 1.92
C GLU A 6 17.63 -9.21 2.67
N PRO A 7 17.39 -8.75 3.90
CA PRO A 7 16.16 -9.08 4.58
C PRO A 7 14.98 -8.57 3.74
N ALA A 8 13.91 -9.36 3.67
CA ALA A 8 12.71 -8.94 2.97
C ALA A 8 12.27 -7.54 3.47
N PRO A 9 11.76 -6.67 2.59
CA PRO A 9 11.34 -5.33 2.97
C PRO A 9 10.37 -5.37 4.17
N PRO A 10 10.45 -4.39 5.10
CA PRO A 10 9.57 -4.35 6.25
C PRO A 10 8.09 -4.30 5.82
N THR A 11 7.21 -4.88 6.64
CA THR A 11 5.76 -4.86 6.43
C THR A 11 5.11 -3.95 7.47
N CYS A 12 3.80 -3.70 7.35
CA CYS A 12 3.05 -2.96 8.38
C CYS A 12 3.16 -3.60 9.77
N ALA A 13 3.49 -4.88 9.87
CA ALA A 13 3.70 -5.58 11.14
C ALA A 13 5.10 -5.37 11.76
N THR A 14 6.11 -4.98 10.97
CA THR A 14 7.50 -4.89 11.41
C THR A 14 8.11 -3.51 11.27
N ALA A 15 7.44 -2.60 10.55
CA ALA A 15 7.89 -1.23 10.34
C ALA A 15 7.58 -0.33 11.54
N THR A 16 8.43 0.67 11.79
CA THR A 16 8.17 1.74 12.75
C THR A 16 7.68 2.98 12.00
N PRO A 17 6.48 3.52 12.30
CA PRO A 17 5.91 4.61 11.53
C PRO A 17 6.70 5.91 11.68
N THR A 18 6.91 6.61 10.56
CA THR A 18 7.33 8.02 10.52
C THR A 18 6.13 8.95 10.65
N ILE A 19 4.96 8.49 10.21
CA ILE A 19 3.68 9.20 10.28
C ILE A 19 2.62 8.26 10.83
N THR A 20 1.81 8.74 11.79
CA THR A 20 0.72 7.97 12.37
C THR A 20 -0.55 8.81 12.42
N GLY A 21 -1.63 8.26 11.92
CA GLY A 21 -2.98 8.79 12.05
C GLY A 21 -3.61 8.47 13.40
N THR A 22 -4.93 8.35 13.40
CA THR A 22 -5.78 8.15 14.56
C THR A 22 -6.90 7.17 14.20
N ASN A 23 -7.81 6.85 15.12
CA ASN A 23 -8.99 6.02 14.80
C ASN A 23 -10.14 6.84 14.16
N ALA A 24 -9.82 7.94 13.50
CA ALA A 24 -10.78 8.81 12.82
C ALA A 24 -10.23 9.17 11.44
N ASN A 25 -11.13 9.52 10.52
CA ASN A 25 -10.78 9.88 9.15
C ASN A 25 -9.67 10.94 9.10
N ASN A 26 -8.59 10.63 8.40
CA ASN A 26 -7.39 11.43 8.29
C ASN A 26 -7.02 11.68 6.83
N VAL A 27 -6.25 12.76 6.63
CA VAL A 27 -5.54 13.02 5.38
C VAL A 27 -4.06 13.06 5.74
N LEU A 28 -3.34 12.01 5.36
CA LEU A 28 -1.93 11.84 5.66
C LEU A 28 -1.13 12.00 4.38
N VAL A 29 -0.01 12.72 4.48
CA VAL A 29 0.83 12.99 3.32
C VAL A 29 2.29 12.81 3.71
N GLY A 30 2.98 11.95 2.99
CA GLY A 30 4.40 11.68 3.11
C GLY A 30 5.28 12.80 2.58
N THR A 31 6.54 12.46 2.41
CA THR A 31 7.62 13.29 1.92
C THR A 31 8.13 12.74 0.59
N PRO A 32 9.04 13.42 -0.12
CA PRO A 32 9.67 12.85 -1.31
C PRO A 32 10.71 11.74 -1.03
N GLY A 33 10.81 11.23 0.20
CA GLY A 33 11.70 10.14 0.57
C GLY A 33 10.93 9.04 1.29
N ASN A 34 11.61 7.92 1.55
CA ASN A 34 10.97 6.71 2.09
C ASN A 34 10.28 6.97 3.44
N ASP A 35 8.97 6.76 3.46
CA ASP A 35 8.11 6.94 4.62
C ASP A 35 7.49 5.62 5.11
N VAL A 36 7.09 5.61 6.37
CA VAL A 36 6.26 4.56 6.96
C VAL A 36 5.02 5.22 7.55
N ILE A 37 3.88 5.04 6.90
CA ILE A 37 2.63 5.77 7.18
C ILE A 37 1.58 4.78 7.67
N PHE A 38 1.13 4.95 8.92
CA PHE A 38 0.06 4.13 9.51
C PHE A 38 -1.18 5.00 9.72
N ALA A 39 -2.26 4.76 9.00
CA ALA A 39 -3.49 5.55 9.09
C ALA A 39 -4.35 5.15 10.30
N LEU A 40 -4.35 3.85 10.64
CA LEU A 40 -4.96 3.19 11.78
C LEU A 40 -6.44 2.87 11.59
N GLY A 41 -7.35 3.80 11.85
CA GLY A 41 -8.77 3.49 11.80
C GLY A 41 -9.60 4.66 11.32
N GLY A 42 -10.75 4.38 10.74
CA GLY A 42 -11.54 5.39 10.03
C GLY A 42 -11.30 5.30 8.53
N ASN A 43 -11.94 6.17 7.76
CA ASN A 43 -11.79 6.19 6.31
C ASN A 43 -10.74 7.25 5.95
N ASP A 44 -9.55 6.78 5.60
CA ASP A 44 -8.38 7.62 5.47
C ASP A 44 -8.01 7.89 4.01
N VAL A 45 -7.32 9.02 3.80
CA VAL A 45 -6.69 9.35 2.52
C VAL A 45 -5.19 9.49 2.76
N VAL A 46 -4.39 8.66 2.12
CA VAL A 46 -2.94 8.64 2.28
C VAL A 46 -2.23 8.82 0.94
N ASP A 47 -1.24 9.71 0.90
CA ASP A 47 -0.36 9.95 -0.25
C ASP A 47 1.11 9.85 0.19
N GLY A 48 1.81 8.79 -0.19
CA GLY A 48 3.23 8.55 0.11
C GLY A 48 4.17 9.53 -0.62
N ARG A 49 3.74 10.01 -1.79
CA ARG A 49 4.46 10.89 -2.72
C ARG A 49 5.61 10.23 -3.43
N GLY A 50 6.79 10.13 -2.82
CA GLY A 50 7.96 9.65 -3.54
C GLY A 50 8.96 9.03 -2.60
N GLY A 51 9.77 8.09 -3.10
CA GLY A 51 10.53 7.19 -2.24
C GLY A 51 9.88 5.82 -2.24
N ASN A 52 10.52 4.87 -1.55
CA ASN A 52 9.96 3.53 -1.37
C ASN A 52 9.21 3.51 -0.03
N ASP A 53 7.90 3.60 -0.10
CA ASP A 53 7.06 3.82 1.06
C ASP A 53 6.43 2.53 1.60
N ILE A 54 6.09 2.55 2.89
CA ILE A 54 5.22 1.56 3.52
C ILE A 54 3.97 2.30 3.99
N VAL A 55 2.84 2.03 3.33
CA VAL A 55 1.54 2.64 3.64
C VAL A 55 0.59 1.58 4.19
N CYS A 56 0.02 1.84 5.35
CA CYS A 56 -0.89 0.94 6.06
C CYS A 56 -2.19 1.68 6.38
N GLY A 57 -3.29 1.30 5.74
CA GLY A 57 -4.63 1.89 5.97
C GLY A 57 -5.16 1.52 7.35
N GLY A 58 -5.41 0.24 7.55
CA GLY A 58 -5.89 -0.29 8.84
C GLY A 58 -7.37 -0.61 8.77
N ASP A 59 -8.18 -0.12 9.70
CA ASP A 59 -9.62 -0.39 9.72
C ASP A 59 -10.41 0.74 9.06
N GLY A 60 -11.20 0.46 8.04
CA GLY A 60 -12.08 1.44 7.39
C GLY A 60 -11.99 1.36 5.88
N ASN A 61 -12.66 2.26 5.18
CA ASN A 61 -12.61 2.31 3.73
C ASN A 61 -11.61 3.37 3.30
N ASP A 62 -10.42 2.94 2.90
CA ASP A 62 -9.28 3.82 2.70
C ASP A 62 -9.02 4.13 1.23
N VAL A 63 -8.34 5.25 1.01
CA VAL A 63 -7.77 5.65 -0.29
C VAL A 63 -6.27 5.83 -0.11
N LEU A 64 -5.49 4.89 -0.63
CA LEU A 64 -4.07 4.79 -0.37
C LEU A 64 -3.28 4.92 -1.69
N SER A 65 -2.31 5.83 -1.71
CA SER A 65 -1.44 6.09 -2.85
C SER A 65 0.01 5.97 -2.42
N GLY A 66 0.79 5.14 -3.13
CA GLY A 66 2.23 4.97 -2.94
C GLY A 66 2.97 6.18 -3.50
N GLY A 67 2.99 6.30 -4.83
CA GLY A 67 3.54 7.46 -5.50
C GLY A 67 4.69 7.07 -6.42
N ASP A 68 5.77 7.82 -6.42
CA ASP A 68 6.96 7.48 -7.19
C ASP A 68 7.92 6.63 -6.35
N GLY A 69 8.10 5.36 -6.70
CA GLY A 69 9.05 4.46 -6.04
C GLY A 69 8.52 3.04 -5.99
N ASN A 70 9.24 2.15 -5.32
CA ASN A 70 8.78 0.78 -5.11
C ASN A 70 8.08 0.71 -3.76
N ASP A 71 6.76 0.77 -3.78
CA ASP A 71 5.96 0.94 -2.59
C ASP A 71 5.36 -0.37 -2.08
N ARG A 72 5.10 -0.42 -0.78
CA ARG A 72 4.27 -1.43 -0.16
C ARG A 72 3.03 -0.76 0.42
N ILE A 73 1.86 -1.17 -0.07
CA ILE A 73 0.58 -0.64 0.40
C ILE A 73 -0.28 -1.78 0.92
N GLU A 74 -0.74 -1.67 2.16
CA GLU A 74 -1.66 -2.59 2.81
C GLU A 74 -2.96 -1.83 3.15
N GLY A 75 -4.09 -2.24 2.57
CA GLY A 75 -5.42 -1.66 2.81
C GLY A 75 -5.89 -1.93 4.22
N GLY A 76 -5.98 -3.21 4.57
CA GLY A 76 -6.42 -3.65 5.88
C GLY A 76 -7.86 -4.16 5.81
N ASN A 77 -8.68 -3.82 6.80
CA ASN A 77 -10.08 -4.23 6.82
C ASN A 77 -10.96 -3.14 6.20
N GLY A 78 -11.74 -3.48 5.19
CA GLY A 78 -12.74 -2.56 4.64
C GLY A 78 -12.83 -2.65 3.12
N THR A 79 -13.41 -1.65 2.50
CA THR A 79 -13.40 -1.52 1.03
C THR A 79 -12.41 -0.44 0.66
N ASP A 80 -11.24 -0.87 0.21
CA ASP A 80 -10.10 0.01 0.01
C ASP A 80 -9.82 0.28 -1.46
N ASN A 81 -9.27 1.47 -1.73
CA ASN A 81 -8.74 1.85 -3.04
C ASN A 81 -7.24 2.06 -2.94
N LEU A 82 -6.47 1.16 -3.52
CA LEU A 82 -5.01 1.15 -3.49
C LEU A 82 -4.47 1.52 -4.87
N ASN A 83 -3.50 2.44 -4.90
CA ASN A 83 -2.81 2.83 -6.12
C ASN A 83 -1.29 2.89 -5.90
N GLY A 84 -0.55 2.03 -6.61
CA GLY A 84 0.91 2.00 -6.59
C GLY A 84 1.56 3.18 -7.31
N ASN A 85 0.92 3.69 -8.37
CA ASN A 85 1.47 4.69 -9.30
C ASN A 85 2.74 4.23 -10.03
N ASN A 86 3.93 4.71 -9.67
CA ASN A 86 5.14 4.56 -10.48
C ASN A 86 6.19 3.74 -9.76
N GLY A 87 6.35 2.47 -10.14
CA GLY A 87 7.48 1.66 -9.73
C GLY A 87 7.10 0.20 -9.69
N ASN A 88 7.81 -0.60 -8.90
CA ASN A 88 7.45 -1.99 -8.69
C ASN A 88 6.81 -2.12 -7.31
N ASP A 89 5.48 -2.16 -7.30
CA ASP A 89 4.70 -2.03 -6.08
C ASP A 89 4.16 -3.37 -5.58
N ALA A 90 3.95 -3.45 -4.27
CA ALA A 90 3.24 -4.54 -3.61
C ALA A 90 1.97 -4.00 -2.96
N LEU A 91 0.83 -4.29 -3.58
CA LEU A 91 -0.50 -3.89 -3.12
C LEU A 91 -1.21 -5.08 -2.49
N LEU A 92 -1.61 -4.95 -1.22
CA LEU A 92 -2.37 -5.94 -0.47
C LEU A 92 -3.68 -5.29 -0.02
N GLY A 93 -4.81 -5.74 -0.56
CA GLY A 93 -6.14 -5.23 -0.20
C GLY A 93 -6.48 -5.58 1.25
N GLY A 94 -6.52 -6.88 1.55
CA GLY A 94 -6.90 -7.38 2.86
C GLY A 94 -8.33 -7.90 2.83
N PRO A 95 -9.02 -8.01 3.98
CA PRO A 95 -10.42 -8.42 3.99
C PRO A 95 -11.35 -7.32 3.45
N GLY A 96 -12.10 -7.65 2.40
CA GLY A 96 -13.16 -6.81 1.88
C GLY A 96 -13.22 -6.82 0.36
N ASN A 97 -13.84 -5.79 -0.22
CA ASN A 97 -13.99 -5.70 -1.67
C ASN A 97 -13.13 -4.55 -2.17
N ASP A 98 -11.92 -4.86 -2.59
CA ASP A 98 -10.89 -3.83 -2.79
C ASP A 98 -10.66 -3.54 -4.28
N ALA A 99 -10.21 -2.33 -4.56
CA ALA A 99 -9.77 -1.91 -5.88
C ALA A 99 -8.27 -1.62 -5.87
N LEU A 100 -7.48 -2.45 -6.57
CA LEU A 100 -6.02 -2.37 -6.59
C LEU A 100 -5.53 -1.96 -7.97
N PHE A 101 -4.90 -0.81 -8.08
CA PHE A 101 -4.29 -0.29 -9.29
C PHE A 101 -2.78 -0.29 -9.14
N GLY A 102 -2.12 -1.27 -9.76
CA GLY A 102 -0.67 -1.44 -9.65
C GLY A 102 0.13 -0.28 -10.26
N GLY A 103 -0.45 0.44 -11.23
CA GLY A 103 0.29 1.50 -11.92
C GLY A 103 1.36 0.96 -12.88
N THR A 104 2.40 1.74 -13.15
CA THR A 104 3.49 1.32 -14.05
C THR A 104 4.38 0.27 -13.38
N GLY A 105 5.37 -0.28 -14.09
CA GLY A 105 6.31 -1.27 -13.52
C GLY A 105 5.71 -2.65 -13.23
N THR A 106 6.45 -3.46 -12.47
CA THR A 106 6.14 -4.87 -12.19
C THR A 106 5.54 -4.99 -10.79
N ASN A 107 4.22 -5.07 -10.74
CA ASN A 107 3.48 -5.00 -9.48
C ASN A 107 2.94 -6.35 -9.04
N THR A 108 2.86 -6.54 -7.72
CA THR A 108 2.16 -7.65 -7.07
C THR A 108 0.88 -7.12 -6.46
N ASN A 109 -0.28 -7.59 -6.94
CA ASN A 109 -1.58 -7.21 -6.41
C ASN A 109 -2.23 -8.44 -5.77
N ASP A 110 -2.31 -8.46 -4.46
CA ASP A 110 -3.04 -9.46 -3.67
C ASP A 110 -4.31 -8.80 -3.16
N GLY A 111 -5.46 -9.23 -3.68
CA GLY A 111 -6.74 -8.66 -3.27
C GLY A 111 -7.17 -9.13 -1.88
N GLY A 112 -6.61 -10.22 -1.35
CA GLY A 112 -7.10 -10.83 -0.12
C GLY A 112 -8.53 -11.38 -0.24
N PRO A 113 -9.18 -11.70 0.90
CA PRO A 113 -10.54 -12.24 0.92
C PRO A 113 -11.59 -11.24 0.45
N GLY A 114 -12.38 -11.61 -0.56
CA GLY A 114 -13.58 -10.89 -1.00
C GLY A 114 -13.65 -10.75 -2.52
N THR A 115 -14.46 -9.82 -3.02
CA THR A 115 -14.59 -9.57 -4.46
C THR A 115 -13.79 -8.34 -4.85
N ASN A 116 -12.62 -8.59 -5.43
CA ASN A 116 -11.61 -7.57 -5.67
C ASN A 116 -11.48 -7.22 -7.16
N ALA A 117 -11.20 -5.96 -7.44
CA ALA A 117 -10.92 -5.44 -8.77
C ALA A 117 -9.44 -5.04 -8.85
N CYS A 118 -8.61 -5.94 -9.38
CA CYS A 118 -7.18 -5.67 -9.56
C CYS A 118 -6.84 -5.36 -11.02
N PHE A 119 -6.11 -4.27 -11.23
CA PHE A 119 -5.60 -3.87 -12.52
C PHE A 119 -4.10 -3.63 -12.46
N ASN A 120 -3.36 -4.39 -13.26
CA ASN A 120 -1.94 -4.11 -13.50
C ASN A 120 -1.74 -3.81 -15.01
N PRO A 121 -1.39 -2.57 -15.37
CA PRO A 121 -1.04 -2.20 -16.75
C PRO A 121 0.00 -3.08 -17.43
N SER A 122 0.95 -3.66 -16.67
CA SER A 122 2.07 -4.43 -17.24
C SER A 122 1.79 -5.94 -17.37
N THR A 123 0.89 -6.50 -16.54
CA THR A 123 0.58 -7.94 -16.53
C THR A 123 -0.88 -8.27 -16.84
N GLY A 124 -1.75 -7.26 -16.94
CA GLY A 124 -3.18 -7.41 -17.21
C GLY A 124 -4.06 -7.42 -15.95
N PRO A 125 -5.38 -7.56 -16.10
CA PRO A 125 -6.30 -7.67 -14.97
C PRO A 125 -6.10 -9.01 -14.24
N GLY A 126 -6.05 -8.96 -12.92
CA GLY A 126 -5.88 -10.15 -12.08
C GLY A 126 -5.42 -9.79 -10.67
N CYS A 127 -6.10 -10.37 -9.68
CA CYS A 127 -5.60 -10.45 -8.31
C CYS A 127 -4.94 -11.83 -8.14
N PHE A 128 -3.87 -11.90 -7.35
CA PHE A 128 -3.43 -13.17 -6.78
C PHE A 128 -4.34 -13.59 -5.61
#